data_AF-A0A6N1YFM4-F1
#
_entry.id   AF-A0A6N1YFM4-F1
#
_cell.length_a   1.000
_cell.length_b   1.000
_cell.length_c   1.000
_cell.angle_alpha   90.00
_cell.angle_beta   90.00
_cell.angle_gamma   90.00
#
_symmetry.space_group_name_H-M   'P 1'
#
loop_
_entity.id
_entity.type
_entity.pdbx_description
1 polymer ?
#
loop_
_entity_poly.entity_id
_entity_poly.type
_entity_poly.pdbx_seq_one_letter_code
_entity_poly.pdbx_strand_id
1 'polypeptide(L)' 'MAKRATLNGKTLKQGESFNDITLLKVNQNSVLVKHQGLVKSLYLIPIPYKPSH' A
#
# COMPACT_ATOMS: atom_id res chain seq x y z
N MET A 1 9.89 -8.32 11.47
CA MET A 1 9.53 -8.46 10.04
C MET A 1 9.11 -7.11 9.49
N ALA A 2 9.73 -6.62 8.42
CA ALA A 2 9.32 -5.37 7.77
C ALA A 2 8.05 -5.60 6.93
N LYS A 3 6.97 -4.89 7.25
CA LYS A 3 5.72 -4.97 6.48
C LYS A 3 5.87 -4.24 5.14
N ARG A 4 5.26 -4.79 4.10
CA ARG A 4 5.35 -4.30 2.71
C ARG A 4 3.96 -4.15 2.10
N ALA A 5 3.83 -3.26 1.11
CA ALA A 5 2.61 -3.11 0.33
C ALA A 5 2.94 -2.86 -1.14
N THR A 6 2.13 -3.41 -2.04
CA THR A 6 2.26 -3.16 -3.48
C THR A 6 1.32 -2.03 -3.86
N LEU A 7 1.89 -0.90 -4.27
CA LEU A 7 1.16 0.27 -4.75
C LEU A 7 1.48 0.47 -6.23
N ASN A 8 0.46 0.47 -7.08
CA ASN A 8 0.59 0.64 -8.53
C ASN A 8 1.65 -0.29 -9.17
N GLY A 9 1.66 -1.57 -8.78
CA GLY A 9 2.62 -2.57 -9.26
C GLY A 9 4.01 -2.53 -8.63
N LYS A 10 4.31 -1.53 -7.78
CA LYS A 10 5.59 -1.42 -7.07
C LYS A 10 5.45 -1.84 -5.61
N THR A 11 6.25 -2.81 -5.18
CA THR A 11 6.34 -3.19 -3.76
C THR A 11 7.20 -2.20 -3.00
N LEU A 12 6.62 -1.58 -1.96
CA LEU A 12 7.30 -0.65 -1.06
C LEU A 12 7.39 -1.23 0.35
N LYS A 13 8.48 -0.91 1.04
CA LYS A 13 8.63 -1.06 2.49
C LYS A 13 8.21 0.24 3.18
N GLN A 14 7.89 0.12 4.46
CA GLN A 14 7.57 1.29 5.28
C GLN A 14 8.73 2.32 5.25
N GLY A 15 8.41 3.58 4.99
CA GLY A 15 9.35 4.69 4.78
C GLY A 15 9.77 4.89 3.32
N GLU A 16 9.59 3.90 2.44
CA GLU A 16 9.92 4.06 1.01
C GLU A 16 8.86 4.89 0.27
N SER A 17 9.30 5.56 -0.79
CA SER A 17 8.45 6.41 -1.63
C SER A 17 8.54 6.02 -3.10
N PHE A 18 7.43 6.17 -3.83
CA PHE A 18 7.34 5.98 -5.27
C PHE A 18 6.23 6.88 -5.86
N ASN A 19 6.53 7.62 -6.93
CA ASN A 19 5.60 8.57 -7.58
C ASN A 19 4.85 9.46 -6.57
N ASP A 20 5.59 10.18 -5.72
CA ASP A 20 5.05 11.06 -4.66
C ASP A 20 4.19 10.37 -3.59
N ILE A 21 4.15 9.03 -3.57
CA ILE A 21 3.48 8.24 -2.54
C ILE A 21 4.53 7.67 -1.59
N THR A 22 4.51 8.10 -0.33
CA THR A 22 5.32 7.50 0.75
C THR A 22 4.49 6.49 1.53
N LEU A 23 4.99 5.27 1.68
CA LEU A 23 4.33 4.26 2.52
C LEU A 23 4.66 4.51 4.00
N LEU A 24 3.69 5.01 4.77
CA LEU A 24 3.91 5.36 6.18
C LEU A 24 3.71 4.17 7.12
N LYS A 25 2.70 3.33 6.86
CA LYS A 25 2.36 2.18 7.71
C LYS A 25 1.56 1.14 6.94
N VAL A 26 1.79 -0.13 7.25
CA VAL A 26 1.00 -1.25 6.73
C VAL A 26 0.22 -1.89 7.88
N ASN A 27 -1.10 -1.86 7.79
CA ASN A 27 -2.02 -2.55 8.69
C ASN A 27 -2.54 -3.81 7.99
N GLN A 28 -3.39 -4.58 8.68
CA GLN A 28 -3.91 -5.84 8.15
C GLN A 28 -4.79 -5.64 6.90
N ASN A 29 -5.72 -4.67 6.95
CA ASN A 29 -6.71 -4.42 5.89
C ASN A 29 -6.56 -3.03 5.26
N SER A 30 -5.47 -2.32 5.57
CA SER A 30 -5.26 -0.96 5.08
C SER A 30 -3.78 -0.59 5.08
N VAL A 31 -3.47 0.44 4.32
CA VAL A 31 -2.15 1.08 4.30
C VAL A 31 -2.32 2.57 4.52
N LEU A 32 -1.42 3.15 5.31
CA LEU A 32 -1.34 4.59 5.49
C LEU A 32 -0.26 5.13 4.54
N VAL A 33 -0.61 6.11 3.73
CA VAL A 33 0.29 6.72 2.75
C VAL A 33 0.30 8.24 2.89
N LYS A 34 1.42 8.86 2.54
CA LYS A 34 1.50 10.30 2.29
C LYS A 34 1.53 10.52 0.78
N HIS A 35 0.66 11.36 0.26
CA HIS A 35 0.66 11.75 -1.15
C HIS A 35 0.36 13.25 -1.26
N GLN A 36 1.23 14.00 -1.94
CA GLN A 36 1.09 15.45 -2.11
C GLN A 36 0.87 16.20 -0.79
N GLY A 37 1.64 15.83 0.25
CA GLY A 37 1.54 16.45 1.58
C GLY A 37 0.39 15.94 2.46
N LEU A 38 -0.59 15.24 1.89
CA LEU A 38 -1.74 14.71 2.63
C LEU A 38 -1.52 13.27 3.09
N VAL A 39 -1.95 12.96 4.31
CA VAL A 39 -1.98 11.60 4.84
C VAL A 39 -3.33 10.96 4.50
N LYS A 40 -3.29 9.82 3.81
CA LYS A 40 -4.49 9.07 3.39
C LYS A 40 -4.40 7.62 3.86
N SER A 41 -5.54 7.02 4.13
CA SER A 41 -5.66 5.59 4.44
C SER A 41 -6.34 4.89 3.28
N LEU A 42 -5.67 3.91 2.68
CA LEU A 42 -6.20 3.09 1.59
C LEU A 42 -6.60 1.73 2.15
N TYR A 43 -7.86 1.34 1.95
CA TYR A 43 -8.35 0.03 2.39
C TYR A 43 -8.16 -1.00 1.29
N LEU A 44 -7.72 -2.19 1.68
CA LEU A 44 -7.64 -3.34 0.78
C LEU A 44 -9.07 -3.77 0.47
N ILE A 45 -9.48 -3.65 -0.79
CA ILE A 45 -10.71 -4.26 -1.26
C ILE A 45 -10.38 -5.74 -1.50
N PRO A 46 -10.99 -6.68 -0.75
CA PRO A 46 -10.78 -8.09 -0.99
C PRO A 46 -11.32 -8.40 -2.38
N ILE A 47 -10.42 -8.64 -3.34
CA ILE A 47 -10.80 -9.18 -4.63
C ILE A 47 -10.99 -10.68 -4.40
N PRO A 48 -12.19 -11.25 -4.68
CA PRO A 48 -12.32 -12.71 -4.67
C PRO A 48 -11.31 -13.26 -5.67
N TYR A 49 -10.38 -14.08 -5.17
CA TYR A 49 -9.40 -14.77 -6.00
C TYR A 49 -10.16 -15.56 -7.06
N LYS A 50 -10.11 -15.10 -8.32
CA LYS A 50 -10.52 -15.91 -9.46
C LYS A 50 -9.30 -16.72 -9.88
N PRO A 51 -9.24 -18.03 -9.59
CA PRO A 51 -8.22 -18.86 -10.21
C PRO A 51 -8.39 -18.76 -11.73
N SER A 52 -7.34 -18.36 -12.43
CA SER A 52 -7.26 -18.54 -13.88
C SER A 52 -7.21 -20.04 -14.12
N HIS A 53 -8.27 -20.60 -14.70
CA HIS A 53 -8.36 -22.01 -15.10
C HIS A 53 -7.76 -22.20 -16.50
#